data_AF-T1GGQ8-F1
#
_entry.id   AF-T1GGQ8-F1
#
_cell.length_a   1.000
_cell.length_b   1.000
_cell.length_c   1.000
_cell.angle_alpha   90.00
_cell.angle_beta   90.00
_cell.angle_gamma   90.00
#
_symmetry.space_group_name_H-M   'P 1'
#
loop_
_entity.id
_entity.type
_entity.pdbx_description
1 polymer ?
#
loop_
_entity_poly.entity_id
_entity_poly.type
_entity_poly.pdbx_seq_one_letter_code
_entity_poly.pdbx_strand_id
1 'polypeptide(L)'
;WLTSTNSKLNNQLKYYENEKAKIQKAKKASNGRKRSIVKSGGSLNDIKEEQDTLVSNLSFFQKQVEQTKKQIKQHRNLIQNFNTKFKKDLLTDPVSNTPDVGNIVNVQVQQQNPNILNKNVAQ
;
A
#
# COMPACT_ATOMS: atom_id res chain seq x y z
N TRP A 1 2.42 16.55 -13.19
CA TRP A 1 2.87 16.22 -11.81
C TRP A 1 2.12 15.03 -11.20
N LEU A 2 0.79 15.06 -11.09
CA LEU A 2 -0.02 14.00 -10.46
C LEU A 2 0.28 12.57 -10.97
N THR A 3 0.32 12.38 -12.28
CA THR A 3 0.61 11.08 -12.91
C THR A 3 2.03 10.60 -12.62
N SER A 4 3.02 11.48 -12.75
CA SER A 4 4.44 11.18 -12.45
C SER A 4 4.61 10.80 -10.98
N THR A 5 4.01 11.55 -10.05
CA THR A 5 4.09 11.24 -8.62
C THR A 5 3.44 9.89 -8.31
N ASN A 6 2.28 9.60 -8.92
CA ASN A 6 1.63 8.30 -8.77
C ASN A 6 2.52 7.15 -9.27
N SER A 7 3.16 7.30 -10.43
CA SER A 7 4.11 6.30 -10.94
C SER A 7 5.29 6.09 -9.99
N LYS A 8 5.91 7.18 -9.51
CA LYS A 8 7.04 7.12 -8.56
C LYS A 8 6.67 6.40 -7.26
N LEU A 9 5.52 6.73 -6.66
CA LEU A 9 5.06 6.10 -5.42
C LEU A 9 4.79 4.59 -5.60
N ASN A 10 4.21 4.19 -6.73
CA ASN A 10 3.99 2.77 -7.01
C ASN A 10 5.31 2.01 -7.24
N ASN A 11 6.29 2.63 -7.90
CA ASN A 11 7.62 2.04 -8.06
C ASN A 11 8.35 1.89 -6.72
N GLN A 12 8.27 2.90 -5.86
CA GLN A 12 8.80 2.84 -4.49
C GLN A 12 8.15 1.72 -3.68
N LEU A 13 6.82 1.59 -3.76
CA LEU A 13 6.10 0.52 -3.07
C LEU A 13 6.59 -0.86 -3.53
N LYS A 14 6.65 -1.09 -4.84
CA LYS A 14 7.14 -2.35 -5.43
C LYS A 14 8.58 -2.66 -4.99
N TYR A 15 9.44 -1.65 -4.97
CA TYR A 15 10.82 -1.80 -4.51
C TYR A 15 10.88 -2.24 -3.05
N TYR A 16 10.20 -1.55 -2.14
CA TYR A 16 10.22 -1.90 -0.72
C TYR A 16 9.58 -3.26 -0.42
N GLU A 17 8.52 -3.64 -1.14
CA GLU A 17 7.93 -4.98 -1.03
C GLU A 17 8.90 -6.08 -1.49
N ASN A 18 9.66 -5.83 -2.56
CA ASN A 18 10.69 -6.76 -3.03
C ASN A 18 11.86 -6.89 -2.04
N GLU A 19 12.39 -5.78 -1.52
CA GLU A 19 13.47 -5.81 -0.53
C GLU A 19 13.04 -6.50 0.76
N LYS A 20 11.82 -6.22 1.24
CA LYS A 20 11.23 -6.93 2.37
C LYS A 20 11.19 -8.45 2.13
N ALA A 21 10.77 -8.89 0.95
CA ALA A 21 10.73 -10.31 0.60
C ALA A 21 12.14 -10.94 0.54
N LYS A 22 13.15 -10.21 0.02
CA LYS A 22 14.56 -10.65 0.03
C LYS A 22 15.06 -10.85 1.46
N ILE A 23 14.81 -9.89 2.35
CA ILE A 23 15.21 -9.97 3.76
C ILE A 23 14.53 -11.14 4.47
N GLN A 24 13.25 -11.40 4.19
CA GLN A 24 12.56 -12.57 4.75
C GLN A 24 13.20 -13.89 4.31
N LYS A 25 13.63 -14.01 3.04
CA LYS A 25 14.37 -15.17 2.55
C LYS A 25 15.73 -15.30 3.24
N ALA A 26 16.48 -14.19 3.34
CA ALA A 26 17.77 -14.17 4.06
C ALA A 26 17.62 -14.57 5.53
N LYS A 27 16.58 -14.09 6.22
CA LYS A 27 16.26 -14.48 7.60
C LYS A 27 15.98 -15.98 7.72
N LYS A 28 15.22 -16.57 6.79
CA LYS A 28 14.97 -18.03 6.77
C LYS A 28 16.27 -18.82 6.56
N ALA A 29 17.13 -18.36 5.65
CA ALA A 29 18.44 -18.97 5.39
C ALA A 29 19.38 -18.86 6.62
N SER A 30 19.46 -17.69 7.24
CA SER A 30 20.23 -17.44 8.47
C SER A 30 19.74 -18.33 9.62
N ASN A 31 18.41 -18.50 9.79
CA ASN A 31 17.85 -19.45 10.74
C ASN A 31 18.22 -20.92 10.43
N GLY A 32 18.31 -21.29 9.15
CA GLY A 32 18.82 -22.60 8.73
C GLY A 32 20.27 -22.81 9.17
N ARG A 33 21.14 -21.82 8.89
CA ARG A 33 22.55 -21.85 9.32
C ARG A 33 22.68 -21.92 10.83
N LYS A 34 21.90 -21.13 11.58
CA LYS A 34 21.85 -21.16 13.05
C LYS A 34 21.63 -22.59 13.56
N ARG A 35 20.60 -23.27 13.04
CA ARG A 35 20.30 -24.65 13.44
C ARG A 35 21.46 -25.59 13.11
N SER A 36 22.12 -25.41 11.97
CA SER A 36 23.30 -26.20 11.59
C SER A 36 24.45 -26.00 12.57
N ILE A 37 24.76 -24.75 12.94
CA ILE A 37 25.82 -24.42 13.91
C ILE A 37 25.52 -25.02 15.28
N VAL A 38 24.28 -24.91 15.75
CA VAL A 38 23.86 -25.53 17.02
C VAL A 38 24.08 -27.04 16.98
N LYS A 39 23.72 -27.69 15.87
CA LYS A 39 23.91 -29.14 15.70
C LYS A 39 25.38 -29.55 15.67
N SER A 40 26.26 -28.71 15.11
CA SER A 40 27.71 -28.97 15.05
C SER A 40 28.47 -28.51 16.30
N GLY A 41 27.80 -27.97 17.32
CA GLY A 41 28.44 -27.46 18.53
C GLY A 41 29.26 -26.18 18.33
N GLY A 42 28.98 -25.40 17.27
CA GLY A 42 29.72 -24.17 16.96
C GLY A 42 29.22 -22.94 17.72
N SER A 43 29.98 -21.83 17.65
CA SER A 43 29.63 -20.56 18.30
C SER A 43 28.52 -19.81 17.57
N LEU A 44 27.59 -19.24 18.34
CA LEU A 44 26.42 -18.50 17.84
C LEU A 44 26.67 -17.00 17.66
N ASN A 45 27.82 -16.48 18.06
CA ASN A 45 28.08 -15.04 18.13
C ASN A 45 27.98 -14.38 16.75
N ASP A 46 28.63 -14.97 15.74
CA ASP A 46 28.68 -14.39 14.39
C ASP A 46 27.32 -14.40 13.69
N ILE A 47 26.47 -15.39 13.99
CA ILE A 47 25.10 -15.46 13.46
C ILE A 47 24.18 -14.47 14.15
N LYS A 48 24.42 -14.15 15.43
CA LYS A 48 23.54 -13.27 16.20
C LYS A 48 23.51 -11.86 15.61
N GLU A 49 24.68 -11.29 15.30
CA GLU A 49 24.78 -9.97 14.68
C GLU A 49 24.08 -9.91 13.32
N GLU A 50 24.23 -10.96 12.50
CA GLU A 50 23.52 -11.07 11.22
C GLU A 50 21.99 -11.09 11.44
N GLN A 51 21.51 -11.88 12.41
CA GLN A 51 20.09 -12.00 12.73
C GLN A 51 19.50 -10.68 13.21
N ASP A 52 20.20 -9.97 14.10
CA ASP A 52 19.78 -8.68 14.63
C ASP A 52 19.71 -7.63 13.51
N THR A 53 20.72 -7.60 12.63
CA THR A 53 20.74 -6.75 11.44
C THR A 53 19.56 -7.04 10.51
N LEU A 54 19.29 -8.32 10.22
CA LEU A 54 18.15 -8.74 9.37
C LEU A 54 16.80 -8.36 9.98
N VAL A 55 16.65 -8.43 11.30
CA VAL A 55 15.43 -8.01 12.01
C VAL A 55 15.25 -6.49 11.94
N SER A 56 16.31 -5.72 12.16
CA SER A 56 16.30 -4.26 12.03
C SER A 56 15.89 -3.83 10.62
N ASN A 57 16.53 -4.40 9.60
CA ASN A 57 16.24 -4.12 8.19
C ASN A 57 14.79 -4.49 7.85
N LEU A 58 14.29 -5.64 8.32
CA LEU A 58 12.90 -6.03 8.09
C LEU A 58 11.91 -5.00 8.68
N SER A 59 12.17 -4.51 9.89
CA SER A 59 11.37 -3.47 10.54
C SER A 59 11.41 -2.15 9.77
N PHE A 60 12.59 -1.74 9.29
CA PHE A 60 12.75 -0.56 8.46
C PHE A 60 11.91 -0.64 7.17
N PHE A 61 12.06 -1.71 6.39
CA PHE A 61 11.31 -1.86 5.13
C PHE A 61 9.80 -2.02 5.36
N GLN A 62 9.38 -2.66 6.45
CA GLN A 62 7.97 -2.71 6.85
C GLN A 62 7.40 -1.29 7.05
N LYS A 63 8.11 -0.44 7.80
CA LYS A 63 7.70 0.96 8.02
C LYS A 63 7.65 1.74 6.71
N GLN A 64 8.63 1.55 5.81
CA GLN A 64 8.65 2.21 4.50
C GLN A 64 7.45 1.81 3.64
N VAL A 65 7.10 0.51 3.59
CA VAL A 65 5.90 0.03 2.88
C VAL A 65 4.63 0.71 3.40
N GLU A 66 4.45 0.78 4.72
CA GLU A 66 3.28 1.41 5.33
C GLU A 66 3.21 2.91 5.05
N GLN A 67 4.35 3.61 5.15
CA GLN A 67 4.46 5.03 4.82
C GLN A 67 4.11 5.30 3.35
N THR A 68 4.68 4.54 2.41
CA THR A 68 4.38 4.69 0.98
C THR A 68 2.91 4.37 0.68
N LYS A 69 2.32 3.35 1.31
CA LYS A 69 0.87 3.07 1.19
C LYS A 69 0.02 4.26 1.65
N LYS A 70 0.39 4.91 2.75
CA LYS A 70 -0.28 6.12 3.23
C LYS A 70 -0.15 7.27 2.23
N GLN A 71 1.04 7.50 1.69
CA GLN A 71 1.28 8.52 0.66
C GLN A 71 0.45 8.27 -0.61
N ILE A 72 0.38 7.02 -1.07
CA ILE A 72 -0.47 6.64 -2.22
C ILE A 72 -1.93 6.95 -1.93
N LYS A 73 -2.44 6.61 -0.75
CA LYS A 73 -3.83 6.92 -0.35
C LYS A 73 -4.09 8.44 -0.37
N GLN A 74 -3.20 9.22 0.23
CA GLN A 74 -3.31 10.68 0.25
C GLN A 74 -3.25 11.27 -1.17
N HIS A 75 -2.35 10.76 -2.01
CA HIS A 75 -2.21 11.20 -3.40
C HIS A 75 -3.45 10.87 -4.24
N ARG A 76 -4.07 9.71 -4.03
CA ARG A 76 -5.35 9.36 -4.66
C ARG A 76 -6.46 10.36 -4.31
N ASN A 77 -6.57 10.75 -3.04
CA ASN A 77 -7.53 11.76 -2.62
C ASN A 77 -7.25 13.12 -3.29
N LEU A 78 -5.97 13.50 -3.43
CA LEU A 78 -5.59 14.72 -4.13
C LEU A 78 -6.00 14.71 -5.61
N ILE A 79 -5.79 13.60 -6.30
CA ILE A 79 -6.23 13.42 -7.70
C ILE A 79 -7.74 13.54 -7.81
N GLN A 80 -8.50 12.92 -6.89
CA GLN A 80 -9.96 13.02 -6.89
C GLN A 80 -10.41 14.47 -6.69
N ASN A 81 -9.84 15.17 -5.70
CA ASN A 81 -10.18 16.57 -5.43
C ASN A 81 -9.86 17.48 -6.62
N PHE A 82 -8.73 17.26 -7.29
CA PHE A 82 -8.36 17.97 -8.51
C PHE A 82 -9.39 17.73 -9.61
N ASN A 83 -9.75 16.47 -9.88
CA ASN A 83 -10.72 16.13 -10.91
C ASN A 83 -12.11 16.70 -10.61
N THR A 84 -12.54 16.69 -9.34
CA THR A 84 -13.84 17.26 -8.92
C THR A 84 -13.86 18.77 -9.12
N LYS A 85 -12.80 19.49 -8.74
CA LYS A 85 -12.69 20.94 -8.97
C LYS A 85 -12.70 21.27 -10.46
N PHE A 86 -11.87 20.58 -11.24
CA PHE A 86 -11.78 20.81 -12.68
C PHE A 86 -13.10 20.52 -13.40
N LYS A 87 -13.80 19.45 -13.03
CA LYS A 87 -15.14 19.15 -13.58
C LYS A 87 -16.19 20.17 -13.16
N LYS A 88 -16.12 20.69 -11.93
CA LYS A 88 -17.01 21.76 -11.47
C LYS A 88 -16.80 23.03 -12.29
N ASP A 89 -15.55 23.43 -12.50
CA ASP A 89 -15.22 24.63 -13.26
C ASP A 89 -15.63 24.49 -14.75
N LEU A 90 -15.58 23.28 -15.31
CA LEU A 90 -16.03 23.00 -16.69
C LEU A 90 -17.56 22.96 -16.85
N LEU A 91 -18.32 22.83 -15.76
CA LEU A 91 -19.79 22.79 -15.75
C LEU A 91 -20.41 24.14 -15.33
N THR A 92 -19.60 25.14 -15.00
CA THR A 92 -20.07 26.49 -14.67
C THR A 92 -19.78 27.46 -15.82
N ASP A 93 -20.70 27.54 -16.78
CA ASP A 93 -20.85 28.73 -17.61
C ASP A 93 -21.33 29.93 -16.75
N PRO A 94 -20.96 31.19 -17.09
CA PRO A 94 -21.23 32.35 -16.25
C PRO A 94 -22.61 32.95 -16.52
N VAL A 95 -23.71 32.39 -15.99
CA VAL A 95 -24.98 33.13 -15.92
C VAL A 95 -25.75 32.86 -14.61
N SER A 96 -26.17 33.99 -14.02
CA SER A 96 -27.16 34.25 -12.97
C SER A 96 -26.87 33.84 -11.52
N ASN A 97 -26.51 34.88 -10.75
CA ASN A 97 -26.86 35.02 -9.34
C ASN A 97 -28.38 34.91 -9.15
N THR A 98 -28.85 33.84 -8.52
CA THR A 98 -30.07 33.83 -7.69
C THR A 98 -29.83 32.88 -6.52
N PRO A 99 -30.05 33.29 -5.26
CA PRO A 99 -29.99 32.37 -4.13
C PRO A 99 -31.33 31.62 -4.08
N ASP A 100 -31.37 30.41 -4.61
CA ASP A 100 -32.52 29.51 -4.44
C ASP A 100 -32.20 28.39 -3.45
N VAL A 101 -33.08 28.27 -2.48
CA VAL A 101 -33.01 27.40 -1.31
C VAL A 101 -33.62 26.06 -1.67
N GLY A 102 -32.85 24.97 -1.50
CA GLY A 102 -33.42 23.64 -1.28
C GLY A 102 -33.04 22.59 -2.32
N ASN A 103 -32.10 21.73 -1.96
CA ASN A 103 -32.28 20.26 -1.92
C ASN A 103 -30.91 19.57 -1.80
N ILE A 104 -30.57 19.20 -0.58
CA ILE A 104 -29.45 18.28 -0.32
C ILE A 104 -30.03 16.86 -0.47
N VAL A 105 -29.99 16.31 -1.69
CA VAL A 105 -30.12 14.86 -1.86
C VAL A 105 -28.76 14.24 -1.62
N ASN A 106 -28.60 13.71 -0.41
CA ASN A 106 -27.46 12.90 0.01
C ASN A 106 -27.47 11.59 -0.79
N VAL A 107 -26.68 11.50 -1.87
CA VAL A 107 -26.45 10.23 -2.56
C VAL A 107 -25.38 9.46 -1.79
N GLN A 108 -25.82 8.60 -0.87
CA GLN A 108 -24.99 7.52 -0.34
C GLN A 108 -24.63 6.59 -1.51
N VAL A 109 -23.37 6.66 -1.97
CA VAL A 109 -22.83 5.62 -2.85
C VAL A 109 -22.59 4.38 -1.99
N GLN A 110 -23.53 3.45 -2.07
CA GLN A 110 -23.46 2.13 -1.48
C GLN A 110 -22.30 1.35 -2.12
N GLN A 111 -21.29 0.99 -1.32
CA GLN A 111 -20.24 0.06 -1.74
C GLN A 111 -20.87 -1.30 -2.04
N GLN A 112 -20.92 -1.68 -3.32
CA GLN A 112 -21.19 -3.06 -3.70
C GLN A 112 -19.89 -3.87 -3.64
N ASN A 113 -19.90 -4.81 -2.71
CA ASN A 113 -18.93 -5.89 -2.55
C ASN A 113 -19.40 -7.09 -3.39
N PRO A 114 -18.59 -7.68 -4.29
CA PRO A 114 -18.91 -8.98 -4.86
C PRO A 114 -17.90 -10.03 -4.38
N ASN A 115 -18.23 -10.65 -3.24
CA ASN A 115 -18.03 -12.08 -2.99
C ASN A 115 -19.45 -12.51 -2.61
N ILE A 116 -20.17 -13.44 -3.26
CA ILE A 116 -19.99 -14.90 -3.41
C ILE A 116 -21.08 -15.29 -4.46
N LEU A 117 -20.91 -16.18 -5.44
CA LEU A 117 -21.15 -17.62 -5.32
C LEU A 117 -21.47 -18.12 -6.75
N ASN A 118 -20.90 -19.24 -7.21
CA ASN A 118 -21.69 -20.12 -8.07
C ASN A 118 -21.37 -21.59 -7.77
N LYS A 119 -22.23 -22.18 -6.92
CA LYS A 119 -22.45 -23.61 -6.87
C LYS A 119 -23.43 -23.92 -7.99
N ASN A 120 -22.98 -24.60 -9.05
CA ASN A 120 -23.91 -25.34 -9.90
C ASN A 120 -23.86 -26.82 -9.51
N VAL A 121 -25.04 -27.28 -9.16
CA VAL A 121 -25.48 -28.64 -8.87
C VAL A 121 -25.81 -29.34 -10.18
N ALA A 122 -25.54 -30.65 -10.22
CA ALA A 122 -26.10 -31.69 -11.07
C ALA A 122 -25.87 -31.63 -12.60
N GLN A 123 -25.07 -32.57 -13.10
CA GLN A 123 -25.57 -33.80 -13.74
C GLN A 123 -24.56 -34.93 -13.55
#